data_AF-D8UL89-F1
#
_entry.id   AF-D8UL89-F1
#
_cell.length_a   1.000
_cell.length_b   1.000
_cell.length_c   1.000
_cell.angle_alpha   90.00
_cell.angle_beta   90.00
_cell.angle_gamma   90.00
#
_symmetry.space_group_name_H-M   'P 1'
#
loop_
_entity.id
_entity.type
_entity.pdbx_description
1 polymer ?
#
loop_
_entity_poly.entity_id
_entity_poly.type
_entity_poly.pdbx_seq_one_letter_code
_entity_poly.pdbx_strand_id
1 'polypeptide(L)'
;MAETGSPRTSSSTVVVSLSDMHGLHLRNDILDIPDGDLLVIAGDIELRNPRDVELLERWLASLPHRDKVVGFGNMDRLAYELGEGLKVAGAVVVVDRVVEVAGLRLLASPWSPEYAGVWQLEDEAEGQRHWSRLLPPDLELDVLVTHTPPYGYGDLTRGRHVGDKQLLAAVQALKRPPQLWICGHIHEAVGEYRVAHPRSVNGGILLVNAAIFYAGAHKAFERRAQPRAVSLPEGRVVAQGDPANLATRDAIAAAAAAAPTAAAIGEAAGQLEPDRKASRLKAGKLRLCLLSVEHPAWTADLAAEPLLCAGNGTSDSYVYAQARGCRWQVADLPNTCNGQ
;
A
#
# COMPACT_ATOMS: atom_id res chain seq x y z
N MET A 1 -14.36 -28.83 35.93
CA MET A 1 -13.47 -28.23 34.93
C MET A 1 -14.31 -27.82 33.74
N ALA A 2 -14.43 -26.51 33.54
CA ALA A 2 -14.73 -25.86 32.27
C ALA A 2 -14.25 -24.43 32.51
N GLU A 3 -13.01 -24.14 32.07
CA GLU A 3 -12.43 -22.82 32.22
C GLU A 3 -13.25 -21.84 31.39
N THR A 4 -13.94 -20.93 32.07
CA THR A 4 -14.55 -19.75 31.48
C THR A 4 -13.40 -18.85 31.01
N GLY A 5 -13.13 -18.86 29.71
CA GLY A 5 -12.18 -17.97 29.08
C GLY A 5 -12.52 -16.51 29.42
N SER A 6 -11.57 -15.82 30.04
CA SER A 6 -11.62 -14.38 30.27
C SER A 6 -11.93 -13.64 28.96
N PRO A 7 -12.78 -12.58 28.95
CA PRO A 7 -13.00 -11.79 27.75
C PRO A 7 -11.64 -11.27 27.26
N ARG A 8 -11.25 -11.66 26.03
CA ARG A 8 -10.09 -11.09 25.36
C ARG A 8 -10.28 -9.58 25.38
N THR A 9 -9.44 -8.86 26.11
CA THR A 9 -9.33 -7.41 26.00
C THR A 9 -8.93 -7.13 24.56
N SER A 10 -9.90 -6.80 23.71
CA SER A 10 -9.70 -6.74 22.26
C SER A 10 -8.84 -5.53 21.94
N SER A 11 -7.55 -5.74 21.75
CA SER A 11 -6.75 -4.80 20.98
C SER A 11 -7.37 -4.69 19.61
N SER A 12 -7.72 -3.48 19.19
CA SER A 12 -8.18 -3.22 17.83
C SER A 12 -7.08 -3.61 16.84
N THR A 13 -7.44 -4.30 15.76
CA THR A 13 -6.54 -4.62 14.64
C THR A 13 -6.97 -3.83 13.42
N VAL A 14 -6.05 -3.09 12.80
CA VAL A 14 -6.29 -2.34 11.56
C VAL A 14 -5.87 -3.17 10.35
N VAL A 15 -6.84 -3.55 9.53
CA VAL A 15 -6.65 -4.32 8.29
C VAL A 15 -6.63 -3.38 7.10
N VAL A 16 -5.53 -3.35 6.34
CA VAL A 16 -5.38 -2.59 5.10
C VAL A 16 -5.60 -3.52 3.92
N SER A 17 -6.52 -3.19 3.01
CA SER A 17 -6.86 -4.04 1.87
C SER A 17 -6.64 -3.38 0.51
N LEU A 18 -6.19 -4.20 -0.45
CA LEU A 18 -6.06 -3.88 -1.86
C LEU A 18 -6.22 -5.16 -2.72
N SER A 19 -6.58 -4.98 -4.00
CA SER A 19 -6.75 -6.04 -4.98
C SER A 19 -6.48 -5.49 -6.38
N ASP A 20 -6.34 -6.38 -7.36
CA ASP A 20 -6.27 -6.01 -8.78
C ASP A 20 -5.13 -5.02 -9.01
N MET A 21 -3.96 -5.37 -8.49
CA MET A 21 -2.78 -4.53 -8.60
C MET A 21 -2.25 -4.52 -10.03
N HIS A 22 -2.28 -5.66 -10.76
CA HIS A 22 -1.72 -5.80 -12.11
C HIS A 22 -0.37 -5.09 -12.28
N GLY A 23 0.56 -5.32 -11.34
CA GLY A 23 1.89 -4.69 -11.33
C GLY A 23 1.95 -3.22 -10.85
N LEU A 24 0.86 -2.58 -10.45
CA LEU A 24 0.85 -1.19 -9.96
C LEU A 24 1.69 -0.97 -8.69
N HIS A 25 1.96 -2.02 -7.91
CA HIS A 25 2.88 -1.96 -6.78
C HIS A 25 4.33 -1.61 -7.18
N LEU A 26 4.69 -1.71 -8.47
CA LEU A 26 5.98 -1.28 -9.01
C LEU A 26 6.07 0.24 -9.22
N ARG A 27 4.95 0.95 -9.02
CA ARG A 27 4.84 2.39 -9.19
C ARG A 27 4.69 3.06 -7.84
N ASN A 28 5.57 4.03 -7.57
CA ASN A 28 5.57 4.78 -6.31
C ASN A 28 4.63 5.99 -6.34
N ASP A 29 4.06 6.32 -7.50
CA ASP A 29 3.28 7.54 -7.74
C ASP A 29 1.76 7.31 -7.78
N ILE A 30 1.28 6.08 -7.54
CA ILE A 30 -0.14 5.72 -7.64
C ILE A 30 -0.76 5.27 -6.32
N LEU A 31 -0.03 4.47 -5.52
CA LEU A 31 -0.58 3.78 -4.37
C LEU A 31 -0.09 4.41 -3.07
N ASP A 32 -0.99 5.11 -2.39
CA ASP A 32 -0.77 5.49 -1.00
C ASP A 32 -1.35 4.39 -0.10
N ILE A 33 -0.47 3.60 0.51
CA ILE A 33 -0.86 2.53 1.44
C ILE A 33 -0.95 3.13 2.85
N PRO A 34 -2.14 3.17 3.48
CA PRO A 34 -2.26 3.64 4.85
C PRO A 34 -1.53 2.72 5.85
N ASP A 35 -1.20 3.27 7.01
CA ASP A 35 -0.69 2.48 8.12
C ASP A 35 -1.74 1.47 8.61
N GLY A 36 -1.27 0.32 9.09
CA GLY A 36 -2.11 -0.71 9.69
C GLY A 36 -1.30 -1.91 10.18
N ASP A 37 -1.96 -2.81 10.89
CA ASP A 37 -1.33 -3.98 11.50
C ASP A 37 -1.18 -5.13 10.49
N LEU A 38 -2.19 -5.31 9.65
CA LEU A 38 -2.30 -6.40 8.67
C LEU A 38 -2.57 -5.84 7.27
N LEU A 39 -1.72 -6.15 6.29
CA LEU A 39 -1.98 -5.91 4.88
C LEU A 39 -2.61 -7.16 4.23
N VAL A 40 -3.68 -7.01 3.45
CA VAL A 40 -4.36 -8.09 2.75
C VAL A 40 -4.48 -7.77 1.26
N ILE A 41 -3.91 -8.62 0.42
CA ILE A 41 -4.04 -8.57 -1.04
C ILE A 41 -5.09 -9.59 -1.49
N ALA A 42 -6.16 -9.15 -2.16
CA ALA A 42 -7.29 -9.99 -2.56
C ALA A 42 -7.23 -10.50 -4.02
N GLY A 43 -6.02 -10.58 -4.58
CA GLY A 43 -5.76 -11.19 -5.88
C GLY A 43 -5.43 -10.21 -7.01
N ASP A 44 -5.23 -10.78 -8.19
CA ASP A 44 -4.84 -10.12 -9.43
C ASP A 44 -3.59 -9.25 -9.24
N ILE A 45 -2.56 -9.91 -8.72
CA ILE A 45 -1.20 -9.36 -8.64
C ILE A 45 -0.53 -9.42 -10.02
N GLU A 46 -0.88 -10.45 -10.79
CA GLU A 46 -0.28 -10.91 -12.05
C GLU A 46 1.12 -11.52 -11.88
N LEU A 47 1.22 -12.49 -10.98
CA LEU A 47 2.43 -13.30 -10.86
C LEU A 47 2.54 -14.27 -12.05
N ARG A 48 3.45 -14.00 -13.00
CA ARG A 48 3.62 -14.82 -14.22
C ARG A 48 4.89 -15.65 -14.17
N ASN A 49 5.89 -15.22 -13.41
CA ASN A 49 7.19 -15.88 -13.31
C ASN A 49 7.85 -15.54 -11.95
N PRO A 50 8.94 -16.24 -11.56
CA PRO A 50 9.61 -16.01 -10.28
C PRO A 50 10.09 -14.57 -10.05
N ARG A 51 10.44 -13.81 -11.11
CA ARG A 51 10.84 -12.40 -10.97
C ARG A 51 9.69 -11.52 -10.50
N ASP A 52 8.46 -11.79 -10.92
CA ASP A 52 7.29 -11.06 -10.44
C ASP A 52 7.08 -11.31 -8.92
N VAL A 53 7.39 -12.52 -8.45
CA VAL A 53 7.36 -12.87 -7.01
C VAL A 53 8.42 -12.08 -6.24
N GLU A 54 9.67 -12.07 -6.71
CA GLU A 54 10.75 -11.30 -6.07
C GLU A 54 10.44 -9.78 -6.02
N LEU A 55 9.79 -9.26 -7.05
CA LEU A 55 9.37 -7.85 -7.09
C LEU A 55 8.28 -7.56 -6.05
N LEU A 56 7.29 -8.45 -5.93
CA LEU A 56 6.27 -8.38 -4.89
C LEU A 56 6.91 -8.44 -3.50
N GLU A 57 7.82 -9.38 -3.26
CA GLU A 57 8.52 -9.53 -1.97
C GLU A 57 9.29 -8.26 -1.59
N ARG A 58 10.02 -7.65 -2.54
CA ARG A 58 10.71 -6.37 -2.31
C ARG A 58 9.75 -5.25 -1.94
N TRP A 59 8.61 -5.16 -2.63
CA TRP A 59 7.60 -4.18 -2.32
C TRP A 59 6.99 -4.41 -0.93
N LEU A 60 6.60 -5.65 -0.61
CA LEU A 60 6.09 -6.01 0.73
C LEU A 60 7.09 -5.72 1.85
N ALA A 61 8.38 -5.94 1.61
CA ALA A 61 9.45 -5.64 2.57
C ALA A 61 9.61 -4.14 2.84
N SER A 62 9.22 -3.27 1.89
CA SER A 62 9.26 -1.82 2.07
C SER A 62 8.12 -1.27 2.93
N LEU A 63 7.05 -2.05 3.13
CA LEU A 63 5.86 -1.62 3.85
C LEU A 63 5.97 -1.89 5.35
N PRO A 64 5.49 -0.96 6.21
CA PRO A 64 5.64 -1.04 7.66
C PRO A 64 4.72 -2.07 8.33
N HIS A 65 3.72 -2.60 7.62
CA HIS A 65 2.75 -3.55 8.16
C HIS A 65 3.47 -4.79 8.71
N ARG A 66 3.19 -5.15 9.95
CA ARG A 66 3.87 -6.28 10.61
C ARG A 66 3.49 -7.59 9.94
N ASP A 67 2.20 -7.77 9.71
CA ASP A 67 1.62 -8.98 9.13
C ASP A 67 1.13 -8.68 7.71
N LYS A 68 1.33 -9.63 6.78
CA LYS A 68 0.87 -9.52 5.39
C LYS A 68 0.24 -10.84 4.94
N VAL A 69 -0.87 -10.75 4.20
CA VAL A 69 -1.56 -11.87 3.58
C VAL A 69 -1.69 -11.65 2.08
N VAL A 70 -1.41 -12.70 1.32
CA VAL A 70 -1.57 -12.74 -0.13
C VAL A 70 -2.61 -13.78 -0.50
N GLY A 71 -3.75 -13.33 -1.03
CA GLY A 71 -4.67 -14.12 -1.82
C GLY A 71 -4.42 -13.90 -3.31
N PHE A 72 -5.09 -14.71 -4.14
CA PHE A 72 -4.93 -14.70 -5.60
C PHE A 72 -6.25 -14.42 -6.31
N GLY A 73 -6.16 -14.08 -7.59
CA GLY A 73 -7.29 -13.86 -8.48
C GLY A 73 -7.12 -14.57 -9.82
N ASN A 74 -8.03 -14.30 -10.74
CA ASN A 74 -8.11 -15.00 -12.02
C ASN A 74 -6.93 -14.71 -12.97
N MET A 75 -6.12 -13.68 -12.69
CA MET A 75 -4.93 -13.34 -13.47
C MET A 75 -3.62 -13.91 -12.89
N ASP A 76 -3.66 -14.55 -11.72
CA ASP A 76 -2.48 -15.10 -11.04
C ASP A 76 -2.14 -16.53 -11.48
N ARG A 77 -1.79 -16.68 -12.77
CA ARG A 77 -1.55 -18.01 -13.38
C ARG A 77 -0.45 -18.82 -12.69
N LEU A 78 0.67 -18.21 -12.31
CA LEU A 78 1.75 -18.93 -11.60
C LEU A 78 1.24 -19.49 -10.27
N ALA A 79 0.39 -18.73 -9.58
CA ALA A 79 -0.22 -19.17 -8.33
C ALA A 79 -1.26 -20.26 -8.53
N TYR A 80 -1.99 -20.28 -9.66
CA TYR A 80 -2.86 -21.40 -10.01
C TYR A 80 -2.07 -22.70 -10.24
N GLU A 81 -0.96 -22.61 -10.97
CA GLU A 81 -0.12 -23.78 -11.28
C GLU A 81 0.60 -24.34 -10.03
N LEU A 82 0.95 -23.48 -9.08
CA LEU A 82 1.69 -23.86 -7.86
C LEU A 82 0.80 -24.02 -6.61
N GLY A 83 -0.40 -23.46 -6.60
CA GLY A 83 -1.32 -23.43 -5.45
C GLY A 83 -0.64 -22.95 -4.16
N GLU A 84 -0.86 -23.69 -3.07
CA GLU A 84 -0.21 -23.45 -1.77
C GLU A 84 1.31 -23.64 -1.79
N GLY A 85 1.88 -24.21 -2.86
CA GLY A 85 3.32 -24.37 -3.04
C GLY A 85 4.05 -23.06 -3.34
N LEU A 86 3.34 -22.03 -3.81
CA LEU A 86 3.93 -20.71 -4.01
C LEU A 86 4.21 -20.06 -2.66
N LYS A 87 5.48 -19.71 -2.45
CA LYS A 87 5.92 -18.95 -1.27
C LYS A 87 6.21 -17.52 -1.68
N VAL A 88 5.79 -16.58 -0.83
CA VAL A 88 6.10 -15.16 -0.94
C VAL A 88 6.73 -14.74 0.38
N ALA A 89 8.02 -14.41 0.38
CA ALA A 89 8.73 -13.97 1.55
C ALA A 89 8.07 -12.73 2.18
N GLY A 90 7.91 -12.75 3.50
CA GLY A 90 7.27 -11.66 4.25
C GLY A 90 5.74 -11.65 4.22
N ALA A 91 5.08 -12.63 3.60
CA ALA A 91 3.62 -12.76 3.63
C ALA A 91 3.14 -14.21 3.81
N VAL A 92 1.93 -14.35 4.36
CA VAL A 92 1.21 -15.63 4.41
C VAL A 92 0.37 -15.75 3.13
N VAL A 93 0.71 -16.73 2.29
CA VAL A 93 -0.08 -17.07 1.10
C VAL A 93 -1.28 -17.92 1.51
N VAL A 94 -2.50 -17.54 1.13
CA VAL A 94 -3.73 -18.23 1.56
C VAL A 94 -4.60 -18.58 0.34
N VAL A 95 -4.98 -19.86 0.23
CA VAL A 95 -5.90 -20.37 -0.79
C VAL A 95 -6.85 -21.37 -0.12
N ASP A 96 -8.15 -21.09 -0.13
CA ASP A 96 -9.24 -21.97 0.31
C ASP A 96 -9.06 -22.61 1.70
N ARG A 97 -8.42 -21.89 2.63
CA ARG A 97 -8.22 -22.32 4.01
C ARG A 97 -8.28 -21.18 5.01
N VAL A 98 -8.56 -21.52 6.27
CA VAL A 98 -8.51 -20.58 7.39
C VAL A 98 -7.09 -20.50 7.94
N VAL A 99 -6.62 -19.28 8.16
CA VAL A 99 -5.36 -18.98 8.86
C VAL A 99 -5.62 -18.03 10.03
N GLU A 100 -4.77 -18.09 11.05
CA GLU A 100 -4.74 -17.09 12.12
C GLU A 100 -3.56 -16.14 11.89
N VAL A 101 -3.84 -14.86 11.71
CA VAL A 101 -2.85 -13.82 11.41
C VAL A 101 -3.27 -12.51 12.05
N ALA A 102 -2.33 -11.81 12.70
CA ALA A 102 -2.64 -10.61 13.50
C ALA A 102 -3.76 -10.81 14.54
N GLY A 103 -3.94 -12.04 15.04
CA GLY A 103 -5.01 -12.41 15.98
C GLY A 103 -6.40 -12.60 15.36
N LEU A 104 -6.52 -12.57 14.03
CA LEU A 104 -7.76 -12.70 13.27
C LEU A 104 -7.83 -14.04 12.55
N ARG A 105 -9.02 -14.65 12.49
CA ARG A 105 -9.30 -15.80 11.63
C ARG A 105 -9.67 -15.32 10.23
N LEU A 106 -8.81 -15.58 9.25
CA LEU A 106 -8.95 -15.13 7.87
C LEU A 106 -9.02 -16.31 6.91
N LEU A 107 -9.89 -16.21 5.90
CA LEU A 107 -9.92 -17.12 4.75
C LEU A 107 -9.79 -16.31 3.46
N ALA A 108 -9.01 -16.81 2.49
CA ALA A 108 -8.91 -16.22 1.15
C ALA A 108 -9.21 -17.24 0.06
N SER A 109 -10.02 -16.85 -0.93
CA SER A 109 -10.41 -17.71 -2.05
C SER A 109 -10.29 -16.98 -3.39
N PRO A 110 -9.65 -17.58 -4.41
CA PRO A 110 -9.42 -16.92 -5.69
C PRO A 110 -10.56 -17.08 -6.71
N TRP A 111 -11.54 -17.95 -6.41
CA TRP A 111 -12.55 -18.37 -7.38
C TRP A 111 -13.52 -17.25 -7.76
N SER A 112 -13.91 -17.23 -9.02
CA SER A 112 -14.85 -16.29 -9.62
C SER A 112 -15.77 -16.99 -10.62
N PRO A 113 -16.97 -16.46 -10.92
CA PRO A 113 -17.74 -16.91 -12.08
C PRO A 113 -16.94 -16.79 -13.39
N GLU A 114 -17.25 -17.63 -14.38
CA GLU A 114 -16.54 -17.65 -15.65
C GLU A 114 -16.46 -16.26 -16.32
N TYR A 115 -15.23 -15.84 -16.62
CA TYR A 115 -14.87 -14.62 -17.32
C TYR A 115 -13.56 -14.76 -18.12
N ALA A 116 -12.40 -14.77 -17.44
CA ALA A 116 -11.09 -14.80 -18.08
C ALA A 116 -10.01 -15.32 -17.13
N GLY A 117 -9.01 -16.03 -17.66
CA GLY A 117 -7.85 -16.48 -16.89
C GLY A 117 -8.07 -17.82 -16.19
N VAL A 118 -7.67 -17.92 -14.92
CA VAL A 118 -7.70 -19.12 -14.07
C VAL A 118 -8.68 -18.93 -12.91
N TRP A 119 -8.87 -19.95 -12.05
CA TRP A 119 -9.76 -19.86 -10.88
C TRP A 119 -11.21 -19.46 -11.23
N GLN A 120 -11.81 -20.19 -12.15
CA GLN A 120 -13.16 -19.92 -12.66
C GLN A 120 -14.11 -21.07 -12.33
N LEU A 121 -15.34 -20.70 -11.97
CA LEU A 121 -16.47 -21.60 -11.76
C LEU A 121 -17.36 -21.53 -13.00
N GLU A 122 -17.61 -22.68 -13.63
CA GLU A 122 -18.30 -22.79 -14.92
C GLU A 122 -19.77 -22.36 -14.84
N ASP A 123 -20.44 -22.72 -13.74
CA ASP A 123 -21.86 -22.42 -13.56
C ASP A 123 -22.26 -22.25 -12.09
N GLU A 124 -23.52 -21.83 -11.87
CA GLU A 124 -24.07 -21.65 -10.52
C GLU A 124 -24.12 -22.98 -9.73
N ALA A 125 -24.20 -24.15 -10.38
CA ALA A 125 -24.23 -25.42 -9.66
C ALA A 125 -22.84 -25.77 -9.12
N GLU A 126 -21.78 -25.50 -9.88
CA GLU A 126 -20.40 -25.60 -9.41
C GLU A 126 -20.11 -24.59 -8.30
N GLY A 127 -20.49 -23.32 -8.49
CA GLY A 127 -20.35 -22.31 -7.46
C GLY A 127 -21.06 -22.70 -6.16
N GLN A 128 -22.28 -23.25 -6.23
CA GLN A 128 -22.99 -23.74 -5.06
C GLN A 128 -22.19 -24.84 -4.33
N ARG A 129 -21.68 -25.84 -5.06
CA ARG A 129 -20.89 -26.94 -4.47
C ARG A 129 -19.59 -26.42 -3.87
N HIS A 130 -18.91 -25.51 -4.55
CA HIS A 130 -17.65 -24.92 -4.11
C HIS A 130 -17.84 -24.12 -2.81
N TRP A 131 -18.71 -23.10 -2.84
CA TRP A 131 -18.88 -22.18 -1.71
C TRP A 131 -19.51 -22.83 -0.49
N SER A 132 -20.49 -23.73 -0.67
CA SER A 132 -21.10 -24.43 0.48
C SER A 132 -20.13 -25.38 1.19
N ARG A 133 -19.17 -25.94 0.46
CA ARG A 133 -18.09 -26.75 1.03
C ARG A 133 -17.06 -25.89 1.75
N LEU A 134 -16.67 -24.77 1.16
CA LEU A 134 -15.64 -23.88 1.71
C LEU A 134 -16.13 -23.06 2.90
N LEU A 135 -17.41 -22.67 2.89
CA LEU A 135 -18.05 -21.83 3.90
C LEU A 135 -19.23 -22.58 4.56
N PRO A 136 -18.97 -23.68 5.30
CA PRO A 136 -20.03 -24.38 6.01
C PRO A 136 -20.67 -23.45 7.07
N PRO A 137 -21.97 -23.59 7.40
CA PRO A 137 -22.68 -22.63 8.25
C PRO A 137 -22.10 -22.37 9.64
N ASP A 138 -21.36 -23.32 10.21
CA ASP A 138 -20.70 -23.23 11.52
C ASP A 138 -19.26 -22.69 11.44
N LEU A 139 -18.76 -22.40 10.23
CA LEU A 139 -17.47 -21.75 10.06
C LEU A 139 -17.48 -20.37 10.72
N GLU A 140 -16.44 -20.11 11.50
CA GLU A 140 -16.23 -18.84 12.18
C GLU A 140 -15.02 -18.14 11.57
N LEU A 141 -15.23 -16.95 11.02
CA LEU A 141 -14.20 -16.10 10.44
C LEU A 141 -14.37 -14.67 10.95
N ASP A 142 -13.26 -13.95 11.05
CA ASP A 142 -13.26 -12.52 11.32
C ASP A 142 -13.16 -11.73 10.02
N VAL A 143 -12.34 -12.22 9.07
CA VAL A 143 -12.15 -11.64 7.74
C VAL A 143 -12.37 -12.69 6.66
N LEU A 144 -13.23 -12.39 5.69
CA LEU A 144 -13.38 -13.16 4.46
C LEU A 144 -12.76 -12.41 3.29
N VAL A 145 -11.92 -13.08 2.51
CA VAL A 145 -11.32 -12.54 1.29
C VAL A 145 -11.76 -13.41 0.13
N THR A 146 -12.40 -12.83 -0.87
CA THR A 146 -12.75 -13.52 -2.11
C THR A 146 -12.32 -12.66 -3.27
N HIS A 147 -11.73 -13.23 -4.31
CA HIS A 147 -11.39 -12.40 -5.46
C HIS A 147 -12.67 -11.80 -6.09
N THR A 148 -13.68 -12.65 -6.34
CA THR A 148 -14.98 -12.20 -6.85
C THR A 148 -15.82 -11.49 -5.77
N PRO A 149 -16.58 -10.43 -6.12
CA PRO A 149 -17.59 -9.85 -5.23
C PRO A 149 -18.86 -10.73 -5.16
N PRO A 150 -19.64 -10.64 -4.07
CA PRO A 150 -20.98 -11.22 -4.04
C PRO A 150 -21.94 -10.49 -4.97
N TYR A 151 -22.95 -11.21 -5.48
CA TYR A 151 -23.98 -10.63 -6.32
C TYR A 151 -24.69 -9.44 -5.65
N GLY A 152 -24.80 -8.31 -6.36
CA GLY A 152 -25.52 -7.12 -5.89
C GLY A 152 -24.69 -6.13 -5.07
N TYR A 153 -23.44 -6.44 -4.71
CA TYR A 153 -22.58 -5.57 -3.92
C TYR A 153 -21.17 -5.53 -4.50
N GLY A 154 -20.68 -4.35 -4.86
CA GLY A 154 -19.31 -4.23 -5.41
C GLY A 154 -19.11 -4.95 -6.73
N ASP A 155 -20.16 -5.21 -7.50
CA ASP A 155 -20.14 -6.09 -8.67
C ASP A 155 -20.84 -5.49 -9.91
N LEU A 156 -21.16 -4.20 -9.90
CA LEU A 156 -21.82 -3.52 -11.01
C LEU A 156 -20.79 -3.14 -12.08
N THR A 157 -20.87 -3.79 -13.25
CA THR A 157 -20.10 -3.42 -14.44
C THR A 157 -21.02 -3.36 -15.65
N ARG A 158 -20.82 -2.36 -16.52
CA ARG A 158 -21.61 -2.15 -17.75
C ARG A 158 -23.13 -2.22 -17.53
N GLY A 159 -23.61 -1.71 -16.39
CA GLY A 159 -25.02 -1.65 -16.02
C GLY A 159 -25.65 -2.97 -15.56
N ARG A 160 -24.85 -4.02 -15.31
CA ARG A 160 -25.32 -5.31 -14.81
C ARG A 160 -24.52 -5.78 -13.60
N HIS A 161 -25.18 -6.47 -12.69
CA HIS A 161 -24.56 -7.18 -11.58
C HIS A 161 -23.99 -8.50 -12.08
N VAL A 162 -22.70 -8.74 -11.83
CA VAL A 162 -21.98 -9.95 -12.27
C VAL A 162 -21.35 -10.74 -11.12
N GLY A 163 -21.59 -10.32 -9.87
CA GLY A 163 -21.05 -10.99 -8.70
C GLY A 163 -21.66 -12.37 -8.48
N ASP A 164 -21.04 -13.15 -7.60
CA ASP A 164 -21.43 -14.53 -7.38
C ASP A 164 -22.61 -14.65 -6.40
N LYS A 165 -23.74 -15.21 -6.89
CA LYS A 165 -24.95 -15.43 -6.10
C LYS A 165 -24.78 -16.54 -5.08
N GLN A 166 -24.03 -17.57 -5.42
CA GLN A 166 -23.81 -18.74 -4.58
C GLN A 166 -22.85 -18.42 -3.45
N LEU A 167 -21.85 -17.57 -3.71
CA LEU A 167 -21.01 -16.98 -2.69
C LEU A 167 -21.83 -16.14 -1.70
N LEU A 168 -22.70 -15.25 -2.18
CA LEU A 168 -23.59 -14.48 -1.31
C LEU A 168 -24.45 -15.40 -0.43
N ALA A 169 -25.06 -16.43 -1.03
CA ALA A 169 -25.90 -17.38 -0.31
C ALA A 169 -25.12 -18.15 0.77
N ALA A 170 -23.92 -18.61 0.46
CA ALA A 170 -23.05 -19.31 1.41
C ALA A 170 -22.66 -18.42 2.59
N VAL A 171 -22.27 -17.17 2.33
CA VAL A 171 -21.93 -16.21 3.40
C VAL A 171 -23.15 -15.87 4.25
N GLN A 172 -24.33 -15.68 3.66
CA GLN A 172 -25.58 -15.43 4.40
C GLN A 172 -26.03 -16.63 5.25
N ALA A 173 -25.58 -17.83 4.94
CA ALA A 173 -25.88 -19.03 5.72
C ALA A 173 -25.04 -19.14 7.00
N LEU A 174 -23.90 -18.43 7.09
CA LEU A 174 -23.00 -18.45 8.25
C LEU A 174 -23.74 -18.07 9.54
N LYS A 175 -23.50 -18.83 10.61
CA LYS A 175 -24.05 -18.57 11.95
C LYS A 175 -23.45 -17.32 12.56
N ARG A 176 -22.18 -17.06 12.30
CA ARG A 176 -21.46 -15.83 12.69
C ARG A 176 -20.95 -15.14 11.42
N PRO A 177 -21.51 -13.98 11.02
CA PRO A 177 -20.98 -13.25 9.88
C PRO A 177 -19.55 -12.77 10.15
N PRO A 178 -18.67 -12.73 9.13
CA PRO A 178 -17.38 -12.06 9.25
C PRO A 178 -17.59 -10.56 9.52
N GLN A 179 -16.61 -9.94 10.19
CA GLN A 179 -16.66 -8.50 10.48
C GLN A 179 -16.25 -7.66 9.26
N LEU A 180 -15.42 -8.24 8.39
CA LEU A 180 -14.94 -7.63 7.16
C LEU A 180 -14.94 -8.66 6.02
N TRP A 181 -15.39 -8.25 4.85
CA TRP A 181 -15.29 -8.97 3.60
C TRP A 181 -14.48 -8.12 2.60
N ILE A 182 -13.39 -8.64 2.07
CA ILE A 182 -12.56 -7.97 1.07
C ILE A 182 -12.73 -8.69 -0.27
N CYS A 183 -12.92 -7.94 -1.34
CA CYS A 183 -12.91 -8.48 -2.70
C CYS A 183 -12.22 -7.56 -3.70
N GLY A 184 -12.25 -7.96 -4.98
CA GLY A 184 -11.73 -7.20 -6.10
C GLY A 184 -12.50 -7.50 -7.38
N HIS A 185 -11.77 -7.82 -8.46
CA HIS A 185 -12.25 -8.34 -9.74
C HIS A 185 -13.07 -7.38 -10.60
N ILE A 186 -14.05 -6.67 -10.01
CA ILE A 186 -14.93 -5.73 -10.71
C ILE A 186 -14.46 -4.30 -10.42
N HIS A 187 -13.55 -3.81 -11.25
CA HIS A 187 -12.80 -2.58 -11.00
C HIS A 187 -13.68 -1.33 -10.93
N GLU A 188 -14.73 -1.24 -11.77
CA GLU A 188 -15.63 -0.07 -11.80
C GLU A 188 -16.47 0.05 -10.52
N ALA A 189 -16.61 -1.05 -9.78
CA ALA A 189 -17.40 -1.15 -8.57
C ALA A 189 -16.55 -1.05 -7.28
N VAL A 190 -15.30 -0.61 -7.37
CA VAL A 190 -14.45 -0.32 -6.20
C VAL A 190 -15.15 0.54 -5.14
N GLY A 191 -15.02 0.19 -3.87
CA GLY A 191 -15.61 0.96 -2.78
C GLY A 191 -16.16 0.10 -1.64
N GLU A 192 -16.94 0.75 -0.78
CA GLU A 192 -17.47 0.18 0.46
C GLU A 192 -18.96 -0.11 0.33
N TYR A 193 -19.36 -1.30 0.79
CA TYR A 193 -20.73 -1.79 0.72
C TYR A 193 -21.15 -2.42 2.06
N ARG A 194 -22.45 -2.42 2.32
CA ARG A 194 -23.03 -3.12 3.47
C ARG A 194 -23.84 -4.30 2.96
N VAL A 195 -23.25 -5.49 3.02
CA VAL A 195 -23.89 -6.73 2.56
C VAL A 195 -24.89 -7.18 3.62
N ALA A 196 -26.15 -7.28 3.26
CA ALA A 196 -27.18 -7.76 4.17
C ALA A 196 -26.88 -9.20 4.63
N HIS A 197 -26.89 -9.44 5.93
CA HIS A 197 -26.71 -10.76 6.52
C HIS A 197 -27.79 -11.01 7.59
N PRO A 198 -28.52 -12.14 7.57
CA PRO A 198 -29.66 -12.38 8.47
C PRO A 198 -29.35 -12.31 9.96
N ARG A 199 -28.09 -12.57 10.34
CA ARG A 199 -27.61 -12.55 11.73
C ARG A 199 -26.68 -11.37 12.06
N SER A 200 -26.50 -10.40 11.15
CA SER A 200 -25.69 -9.20 11.47
C SER A 200 -26.51 -8.22 12.33
N VAL A 201 -25.90 -7.73 13.41
CA VAL A 201 -26.52 -6.78 14.34
C VAL A 201 -26.27 -5.31 13.95
N ASN A 202 -25.33 -5.05 13.04
CA ASN A 202 -24.84 -3.69 12.71
C ASN A 202 -25.13 -3.29 11.25
N GLY A 203 -26.27 -3.73 10.71
CA GLY A 203 -26.69 -3.32 9.36
C GLY A 203 -25.99 -4.05 8.20
N GLY A 204 -25.32 -5.17 8.47
CA GLY A 204 -24.70 -6.02 7.44
C GLY A 204 -23.21 -6.32 7.72
N ILE A 205 -22.55 -6.92 6.74
CA ILE A 205 -21.10 -7.13 6.70
C ILE A 205 -20.49 -5.95 5.95
N LEU A 206 -19.38 -5.37 6.45
CA LEU A 206 -18.61 -4.42 5.65
C LEU A 206 -17.93 -5.19 4.51
N LEU A 207 -18.32 -4.91 3.26
CA LEU A 207 -17.60 -5.36 2.08
C LEU A 207 -16.76 -4.21 1.53
N VAL A 208 -15.48 -4.45 1.28
CA VAL A 208 -14.60 -3.55 0.54
C VAL A 208 -14.24 -4.23 -0.77
N ASN A 209 -14.79 -3.75 -1.88
CA ASN A 209 -14.18 -4.02 -3.18
C ASN A 209 -12.93 -3.13 -3.25
N ALA A 210 -11.78 -3.77 -3.18
CA ALA A 210 -10.47 -3.17 -3.02
C ALA A 210 -9.69 -3.10 -4.35
N ALA A 211 -10.36 -3.28 -5.49
CA ALA A 211 -9.73 -3.21 -6.80
C ALA A 211 -9.11 -1.83 -7.07
N ILE A 212 -7.84 -1.82 -7.45
CA ILE A 212 -7.09 -0.58 -7.73
C ILE A 212 -6.74 -0.40 -9.20
N PHE A 213 -7.02 -1.40 -10.04
CA PHE A 213 -6.81 -1.33 -11.48
C PHE A 213 -7.57 -0.12 -12.05
N TYR A 214 -6.87 0.66 -12.90
CA TYR A 214 -7.24 2.01 -13.40
C TYR A 214 -6.95 3.22 -12.51
N ALA A 215 -6.34 3.07 -11.32
CA ALA A 215 -5.98 4.23 -10.50
C ALA A 215 -5.19 5.29 -11.31
N GLY A 216 -4.23 4.89 -12.14
CA GLY A 216 -3.48 5.84 -12.99
C GLY A 216 -4.18 6.36 -14.26
N ALA A 217 -5.40 5.91 -14.58
CA ALA A 217 -6.07 6.25 -15.85
C ALA A 217 -6.97 7.49 -15.74
N HIS A 218 -7.57 7.74 -14.57
CA HIS A 218 -8.48 8.87 -14.35
C HIS A 218 -8.36 9.42 -12.92
N LYS A 219 -7.99 10.70 -12.75
CA LYS A 219 -7.75 11.32 -11.42
C LYS A 219 -8.89 11.18 -10.41
N ALA A 220 -10.15 11.18 -10.86
CA ALA A 220 -11.31 10.98 -9.97
C ALA A 220 -11.45 9.52 -9.52
N PHE A 221 -11.12 8.58 -10.40
CA PHE A 221 -11.09 7.15 -10.10
C PHE A 221 -9.88 6.82 -9.21
N GLU A 222 -8.71 7.42 -9.47
CA GLU A 222 -7.48 7.27 -8.71
C GLU A 222 -7.67 7.42 -7.20
N ARG A 223 -8.37 8.48 -6.78
CA ARG A 223 -8.70 8.70 -5.37
C ARG A 223 -9.65 7.66 -4.82
N ARG A 224 -10.68 7.28 -5.58
CA ARG A 224 -11.66 6.26 -5.16
C ARG A 224 -11.04 4.86 -5.11
N ALA A 225 -10.01 4.60 -5.90
CA ALA A 225 -9.39 3.28 -6.05
C ALA A 225 -8.22 3.04 -5.08
N GLN A 226 -8.14 3.80 -3.99
CA GLN A 226 -7.06 3.65 -3.01
C GLN A 226 -7.34 2.57 -1.94
N PRO A 227 -6.29 2.00 -1.33
CA PRO A 227 -6.42 1.03 -0.24
C PRO A 227 -7.23 1.57 0.95
N ARG A 228 -7.98 0.69 1.63
CA ARG A 228 -8.77 1.04 2.84
C ARG A 228 -8.15 0.41 4.07
N ALA A 229 -8.09 1.16 5.16
CA ALA A 229 -7.76 0.67 6.49
C ALA A 229 -9.04 0.51 7.32
N VAL A 230 -9.31 -0.70 7.81
CA VAL A 230 -10.51 -1.05 8.56
C VAL A 230 -10.13 -1.50 9.97
N SER A 231 -10.70 -0.84 10.97
CA SER A 231 -10.57 -1.21 12.38
C SER A 231 -11.53 -2.36 12.73
N LEU A 232 -10.98 -3.43 13.29
CA LEU A 232 -11.72 -4.57 13.83
C LEU A 232 -11.59 -4.61 15.37
N PRO A 233 -12.65 -4.99 16.11
CA PRO A 233 -13.85 -5.68 15.62
C PRO A 233 -14.98 -4.78 15.11
N GLU A 234 -14.83 -3.46 15.13
CA GLU A 234 -15.92 -2.52 14.82
C GLU A 234 -16.37 -2.54 13.34
N GLY A 235 -15.53 -3.03 12.42
CA GLY A 235 -15.85 -3.06 10.98
C GLY A 235 -16.02 -1.64 10.41
N ARG A 236 -15.15 -0.73 10.83
CA ARG A 236 -15.19 0.71 10.47
C ARG A 236 -13.94 1.10 9.69
N VAL A 237 -14.13 1.75 8.55
CA VAL A 237 -13.03 2.38 7.81
C VAL A 237 -12.47 3.55 8.62
N VAL A 238 -11.17 3.52 8.89
CA VAL A 238 -10.46 4.52 9.69
C VAL A 238 -9.47 5.34 8.86
N ALA A 239 -9.05 4.84 7.70
CA ALA A 239 -8.27 5.59 6.73
C ALA A 239 -8.48 5.05 5.32
N GLN A 240 -8.20 5.89 4.34
CA GLN A 240 -8.08 5.52 2.93
C GLN A 240 -6.80 6.18 2.40
N GLY A 241 -6.10 5.50 1.50
CA GLY A 241 -4.97 6.12 0.80
C GLY A 241 -5.38 7.40 0.06
N ASP A 242 -4.45 8.33 -0.07
CA ASP A 242 -4.60 9.53 -0.88
C ASP A 242 -3.36 9.74 -1.77
N PRO A 243 -3.48 9.70 -3.11
CA PRO A 243 -2.36 9.93 -4.02
C PRO A 243 -1.68 11.29 -3.80
N ALA A 244 -2.38 12.28 -3.24
CA ALA A 244 -1.78 13.57 -2.87
C ALA A 244 -0.64 13.44 -1.84
N ASN A 245 -0.65 12.38 -1.02
CA ASN A 245 0.41 12.12 -0.06
C ASN A 245 1.72 11.67 -0.73
N LEU A 246 1.66 11.12 -1.95
CA LEU A 246 2.84 10.56 -2.63
C LEU A 246 3.81 11.66 -3.08
N ALA A 247 3.29 12.74 -3.68
CA ALA A 247 4.10 13.90 -4.05
C ALA A 247 4.77 14.56 -2.83
N THR A 248 4.09 14.56 -1.69
CA THR A 248 4.63 15.09 -0.43
C THR A 248 5.74 14.20 0.12
N ARG A 249 5.59 12.86 0.06
CA ARG A 249 6.62 11.91 0.49
C ARG A 249 7.86 11.97 -0.40
N ASP A 250 7.71 12.10 -1.70
CA ASP A 250 8.83 12.25 -2.64
C ASP A 250 9.63 13.53 -2.35
N ALA A 251 8.93 14.64 -2.10
CA ALA A 251 9.57 15.90 -1.72
C ALA A 251 10.34 15.80 -0.38
N ILE A 252 9.76 15.13 0.62
CA ILE A 252 10.42 14.91 1.92
C ILE A 252 11.63 13.98 1.76
N ALA A 253 11.51 12.88 1.01
CA ALA A 253 12.60 11.95 0.76
C ALA A 253 13.75 12.61 -0.01
N ALA A 254 13.43 13.41 -1.04
CA ALA A 254 14.42 14.19 -1.77
C ALA A 254 15.12 15.22 -0.87
N ALA A 255 14.38 15.91 0.00
CA ALA A 255 14.95 16.84 0.98
C ALA A 255 15.83 16.13 2.03
N ALA A 256 15.43 14.94 2.50
CA ALA A 256 16.22 14.13 3.43
C ALA A 256 17.50 13.57 2.80
N ALA A 257 17.46 13.19 1.52
CA ALA A 257 18.65 12.76 0.76
C ALA A 257 19.60 13.93 0.43
N ALA A 258 19.05 15.14 0.27
CA ALA A 258 19.82 16.36 0.05
C ALA A 258 20.35 17.00 1.35
N ALA A 259 19.88 16.56 2.52
CA ALA A 259 20.35 17.05 3.80
C ALA A 259 21.83 16.65 4.00
N PRO A 260 22.72 17.60 4.36
CA PRO A 260 24.13 17.30 4.57
C PRO A 260 24.28 16.26 5.68
N THR A 261 25.11 15.25 5.44
CA THR A 261 25.42 14.25 6.46
C THR A 261 26.16 14.90 7.63
N ALA A 262 26.04 14.33 8.84
CA ALA A 262 26.74 14.84 10.03
C ALA A 262 28.27 15.00 9.84
N ALA A 263 28.86 14.25 8.91
CA ALA A 263 30.25 14.38 8.50
C ALA A 263 30.54 15.73 7.77
N ALA A 264 29.65 16.18 6.88
CA ALA A 264 29.80 17.44 6.15
C ALA A 264 29.57 18.67 7.06
N ILE A 265 28.70 18.54 8.07
CA ILE A 265 28.47 19.59 9.08
C ILE A 265 29.71 19.73 9.99
N GLY A 266 30.41 18.62 10.28
CA GLY A 266 31.66 18.62 11.05
C GLY A 266 32.83 19.31 10.35
N GLU A 267 32.94 19.22 9.02
CA GLU A 267 33.96 19.92 8.24
C GLU A 267 33.70 21.43 8.14
N ALA A 268 32.44 21.85 8.03
CA ALA A 268 32.07 23.27 8.03
C ALA A 268 32.28 23.94 9.40
N ALA A 269 32.05 23.21 10.50
CA ALA A 269 32.33 23.69 11.85
C ALA A 269 33.83 23.80 12.17
N GLY A 270 34.69 23.07 11.44
CA GLY A 270 36.15 23.10 11.59
C GLY A 270 36.85 24.33 10.98
N GLN A 271 36.12 25.23 10.32
CA GLN A 271 36.66 26.45 9.69
C GLN A 271 36.27 27.76 10.40
N LEU A 272 35.56 27.70 11.53
CA LEU A 272 35.32 28.86 12.39
C LEU A 272 36.40 28.92 13.47
N GLU A 273 37.40 29.78 13.24
CA GLU A 273 38.40 30.17 14.25
C GLU A 273 37.68 30.66 15.54
N PRO A 274 38.08 30.18 16.73
CA PRO A 274 37.41 30.54 17.96
C PRO A 274 37.82 31.96 18.37
N ASP A 275 36.92 32.92 18.17
CA ASP A 275 37.08 34.25 18.73
C ASP A 275 37.08 34.14 20.27
N ARG A 276 38.23 34.46 20.87
CA ARG A 276 38.50 34.26 22.30
C ARG A 276 37.63 35.19 23.13
N LYS A 277 36.50 34.70 23.63
CA LYS A 277 35.89 35.09 24.92
C LYS A 277 34.64 34.26 25.22
N ALA A 278 34.80 33.10 25.87
CA ALA A 278 33.75 32.56 26.74
C ALA A 278 34.36 31.60 27.76
N SER A 279 34.20 32.00 29.02
CA SER A 279 34.69 31.41 30.25
C SER A 279 34.00 30.10 30.64
N ARG A 280 34.81 29.21 31.26
CA ARG A 280 34.48 28.19 32.28
C ARG A 280 32.99 27.96 32.59
N LEU A 281 32.52 26.72 32.39
CA LEU A 281 31.45 26.12 33.20
C LEU A 281 31.80 24.67 33.55
N LYS A 282 31.79 24.38 34.86
CA LYS A 282 32.09 23.09 35.50
C LYS A 282 30.94 22.10 35.33
N ALA A 283 31.30 20.82 35.35
CA ALA A 283 30.41 19.66 35.36
C ALA A 283 29.39 19.67 36.52
N GLY A 284 28.13 19.37 36.20
CA GLY A 284 27.10 19.04 37.18
C GLY A 284 25.66 19.33 36.73
N LYS A 285 24.98 18.31 36.18
CA LYS A 285 23.50 18.16 36.02
C LYS A 285 22.72 19.35 35.41
N LEU A 286 22.33 19.24 34.13
CA LEU A 286 20.95 18.84 33.73
C LEU A 286 20.80 18.73 32.20
N ARG A 287 19.90 17.82 31.81
CA ARG A 287 19.45 17.46 30.46
C ARG A 287 18.64 18.59 29.81
N LEU A 288 18.93 18.93 28.55
CA LEU A 288 18.08 18.84 27.35
C LEU A 288 18.85 19.52 26.20
N CYS A 289 19.29 18.79 25.18
CA CYS A 289 19.80 19.40 23.95
C CYS A 289 18.66 19.49 22.93
N LEU A 290 17.94 20.60 22.95
CA LEU A 290 17.28 21.16 21.78
C LEU A 290 18.10 22.39 21.40
N LEU A 291 18.97 22.23 20.41
CA LEU A 291 19.64 23.36 19.79
C LEU A 291 18.69 23.92 18.72
N SER A 292 17.84 24.86 19.13
CA SER A 292 17.54 26.01 18.30
C SER A 292 18.35 27.18 18.83
N VAL A 293 19.31 27.65 18.04
CA VAL A 293 19.86 28.99 18.20
C VAL A 293 19.90 29.62 16.82
N GLU A 294 18.98 30.56 16.65
CA GLU A 294 19.00 31.62 15.66
C GLU A 294 20.27 32.46 15.81
N HIS A 295 20.87 32.89 14.69
CA HIS A 295 21.82 34.01 14.68
C HIS A 295 21.47 34.94 13.50
N PRO A 296 21.56 36.27 13.65
CA PRO A 296 20.75 37.23 12.93
C PRO A 296 21.52 37.81 11.75
N ALA A 297 21.07 37.46 10.55
CA ALA A 297 21.14 38.33 9.40
C ALA A 297 19.88 38.04 8.59
N TRP A 298 19.23 39.10 8.13
CA TRP A 298 17.98 39.08 7.35
C TRP A 298 16.71 38.98 8.18
N THR A 299 16.46 40.05 8.95
CA THR A 299 15.11 40.65 8.92
C THR A 299 14.82 41.11 7.50
N ALA A 300 13.88 40.45 6.83
CA ALA A 300 13.02 41.01 5.79
C ALA A 300 12.03 39.89 5.44
N ASP A 301 10.95 39.80 6.20
CA ASP A 301 9.68 40.44 5.86
C ASP A 301 9.01 39.77 4.65
N LEU A 302 7.77 39.39 4.89
CA LEU A 302 6.87 38.76 3.96
C LEU A 302 6.61 39.68 2.75
N ALA A 303 6.08 39.07 1.70
CA ALA A 303 5.47 39.70 0.54
C ALA A 303 6.44 40.19 -0.54
N ALA A 304 6.59 39.37 -1.57
CA ALA A 304 5.97 39.66 -2.86
C ALA A 304 6.35 38.55 -3.84
N GLU A 305 5.34 37.99 -4.51
CA GLU A 305 5.51 37.43 -5.85
C GLU A 305 6.09 38.50 -6.81
N PRO A 306 6.23 38.30 -8.14
CA PRO A 306 6.03 37.10 -8.97
C PRO A 306 7.16 36.89 -10.03
N LEU A 307 6.87 35.98 -10.97
CA LEU A 307 7.38 35.88 -12.35
C LEU A 307 8.59 34.96 -12.56
N LEU A 308 8.36 33.76 -13.09
CA LEU A 308 8.18 33.44 -14.53
C LEU A 308 9.50 33.49 -15.30
N CYS A 309 9.97 32.32 -15.72
CA CYS A 309 10.12 32.03 -17.16
C CYS A 309 10.20 30.51 -17.38
N ALA A 310 9.24 30.01 -18.17
CA ALA A 310 9.28 28.69 -18.80
C ALA A 310 10.30 28.68 -19.95
N GLY A 311 10.85 27.51 -20.27
CA GLY A 311 11.64 27.30 -21.48
C GLY A 311 11.93 25.82 -21.76
N ASN A 312 11.14 25.23 -22.65
CA ASN A 312 11.46 23.98 -23.36
C ASN A 312 12.57 24.24 -24.40
N GLY A 313 13.47 23.28 -24.60
CA GLY A 313 14.18 23.10 -25.88
C GLY A 313 15.71 23.26 -25.85
N THR A 314 16.37 22.12 -26.12
CA THR A 314 17.59 21.88 -26.94
C THR A 314 18.80 22.83 -26.89
N SER A 315 19.97 22.17 -26.74
CA SER A 315 21.33 22.48 -27.19
C SER A 315 22.09 23.70 -26.64
N ASP A 316 23.30 23.38 -26.17
CA ASP A 316 24.55 24.17 -26.14
C ASP A 316 24.59 25.58 -25.49
N SER A 317 25.38 25.66 -24.40
CA SER A 317 26.34 26.74 -24.07
C SER A 317 25.83 28.19 -23.81
N TYR A 318 26.35 29.04 -22.90
CA TYR A 318 27.20 29.06 -21.69
C TYR A 318 27.12 30.53 -21.13
N VAL A 319 27.80 30.80 -19.99
CA VAL A 319 28.33 32.11 -19.45
C VAL A 319 27.34 33.15 -18.81
N TYR A 320 27.61 33.94 -17.74
CA TYR A 320 28.84 34.55 -17.17
C TYR A 320 28.82 34.86 -15.64
N ALA A 321 29.97 34.59 -15.01
CA ALA A 321 30.74 35.14 -13.87
C ALA A 321 30.18 36.11 -12.79
N GLN A 322 30.72 35.97 -11.56
CA GLN A 322 31.69 36.95 -11.03
C GLN A 322 32.69 36.37 -9.99
N ALA A 323 33.89 36.94 -10.00
CA ALA A 323 35.21 36.53 -9.49
C ALA A 323 35.39 36.36 -7.96
N ARG A 324 36.33 35.48 -7.56
CA ARG A 324 37.73 35.83 -7.17
C ARG A 324 38.57 34.58 -6.78
N GLY A 325 39.67 34.34 -7.49
CA GLY A 325 40.86 33.66 -6.92
C GLY A 325 41.41 32.38 -7.59
N CYS A 326 42.31 32.55 -8.56
CA CYS A 326 43.52 31.73 -8.81
C CYS A 326 43.49 30.40 -9.63
N ARG A 327 44.02 30.56 -10.87
CA ARG A 327 44.97 29.76 -11.68
C ARG A 327 44.58 28.38 -12.25
N TRP A 328 44.69 28.32 -13.58
CA TRP A 328 44.65 27.13 -14.45
C TRP A 328 46.07 26.66 -14.80
N GLN A 329 46.25 25.35 -14.99
CA GLN A 329 47.32 24.77 -15.82
C GLN A 329 46.69 23.97 -16.96
N VAL A 330 47.19 24.21 -18.17
CA VAL A 330 46.84 23.56 -19.43
C VAL A 330 47.74 22.33 -19.60
N ALA A 331 47.19 21.21 -20.08
CA ALA A 331 47.96 20.11 -20.66
C ALA A 331 47.29 19.64 -21.95
N ASP A 332 48.11 19.52 -23.00
CA ASP A 332 47.75 19.28 -24.40
C ASP A 332 47.31 17.83 -24.71
N LEU A 333 46.51 17.73 -25.78
CA LEU A 333 45.84 16.58 -26.44
C LEU A 333 46.83 15.56 -27.09
N PRO A 334 46.41 14.37 -27.57
CA PRO A 334 45.75 14.25 -28.89
C PRO A 334 44.64 13.18 -29.02
N ASN A 335 43.56 13.60 -29.70
CA ASN A 335 42.82 12.94 -30.78
C ASN A 335 43.10 11.46 -31.08
N THR A 336 42.05 10.63 -31.13
CA THR A 336 41.59 10.00 -32.39
C THR A 336 40.27 9.22 -32.19
N CYS A 337 39.24 9.62 -32.94
CA CYS A 337 38.11 8.79 -33.33
C CYS A 337 38.43 8.12 -34.68
N ASN A 338 38.00 6.86 -34.83
CA ASN A 338 37.56 6.16 -36.06
C ASN A 338 36.89 4.88 -35.50
N GLY A 339 35.66 4.48 -35.78
CA GLY A 339 34.87 4.59 -37.00
C GLY A 339 34.70 3.18 -37.58
N GLN A 340 33.68 2.44 -37.11
CA GLN A 340 32.83 1.46 -37.82
C GLN A 340 31.77 0.90 -36.87
#